data_AF-A0A093BZX4-F1
#
_entry.id   AF-A0A093BZX4-F1
#
_cell.length_a   1.000
_cell.length_b   1.000
_cell.length_c   1.000
_cell.angle_alpha   90.00
_cell.angle_beta   90.00
_cell.angle_gamma   90.00
#
_symmetry.space_group_name_H-M   'P 1'
#
loop_
_entity.id
_entity.type
_entity.pdbx_description
1 polymer ?
#
loop_
_entity_poly.entity_id
_entity_poly.type
_entity_poly.pdbx_seq_one_letter_code
_entity_poly.pdbx_strand_id
1 'polypeptide(L)' 'RMAVGCLVELAFKVAAGEIKNGFAVIRPPGHHAEESAAMGFCFFNSVAISAKLLQQ' A
#
# COMPACT_ATOMS: atom_id res chain seq x y z
N ARG A 1 3.60 8.47 -3.57
CA ARG A 1 4.80 7.59 -3.55
C ARG A 1 5.13 7.12 -2.13
N MET A 2 5.44 8.02 -1.18
CA MET A 2 5.73 7.64 0.22
C MET A 2 4.66 6.76 0.89
N ALA A 3 3.37 7.11 0.77
CA ALA A 3 2.28 6.31 1.34
C ALA A 3 2.28 4.84 0.88
N VAL A 4 2.59 4.59 -0.39
CA VAL A 4 2.71 3.24 -0.95
C VAL A 4 3.92 2.55 -0.33
N GLY A 5 5.08 3.20 -0.31
CA GLY A 5 6.31 2.65 0.24
C GLY A 5 6.18 2.23 1.70
N CYS A 6 5.57 3.06 2.55
CA CYS A 6 5.33 2.73 3.94
C CYS A 6 4.42 1.51 4.11
N LEU A 7 3.37 1.37 3.29
CA LEU A 7 2.49 0.19 3.36
C LEU A 7 3.19 -1.07 2.85
N VAL A 8 3.99 -0.94 1.79
CA VAL A 8 4.80 -2.05 1.27
C VAL A 8 5.76 -2.55 2.35
N GLU A 9 6.54 -1.67 2.97
CA GLU A 9 7.48 -2.06 4.04
C GLU A 9 6.75 -2.76 5.20
N LEU A 10 5.64 -2.19 5.68
CA LEU A 10 4.84 -2.81 6.73
C LEU A 10 4.30 -4.18 6.34
N ALA A 11 3.76 -4.31 5.12
CA ALA A 11 3.19 -5.54 4.61
C ALA A 11 4.25 -6.65 4.48
N PHE A 12 5.44 -6.33 3.98
CA PHE A 12 6.54 -7.29 3.88
C PHE A 12 7.04 -7.73 5.25
N LYS A 13 7.18 -6.81 6.21
CA LYS A 13 7.59 -7.15 7.59
C LYS A 13 6.59 -8.10 8.27
N VAL A 14 5.28 -7.87 8.07
CA VAL A 14 4.25 -8.78 8.57
C VAL A 14 4.30 -10.13 7.85
N ALA A 15 4.39 -10.13 6.52
CA ALA A 15 4.42 -11.35 5.71
C ALA A 15 5.67 -12.21 5.98
N ALA A 16 6.81 -11.59 6.28
CA ALA A 16 8.06 -12.27 6.65
C ALA A 16 8.06 -12.77 8.12
N GLY A 17 7.05 -12.41 8.92
CA GLY A 17 7.00 -12.77 10.34
C GLY A 17 7.95 -11.96 11.24
N GLU A 18 8.59 -10.91 10.72
CA GLU A 18 9.43 -9.99 11.52
C GLU A 18 8.59 -9.26 12.58
N ILE A 19 7.32 -8.96 12.25
CA ILE A 19 6.34 -8.37 13.16
C ILE A 19 5.01 -9.10 13.05
N LYS A 20 4.25 -9.18 14.14
CA LYS A 20 2.99 -9.93 14.19
C LYS A 20 1.86 -9.26 13.39
N ASN A 21 1.76 -7.94 13.45
CA ASN A 21 0.71 -7.15 12.82
C ASN A 21 1.18 -5.70 12.64
N GLY A 22 0.36 -4.86 11.99
CA GLY A 22 0.70 -3.48 11.74
C GLY A 22 -0.50 -2.63 11.31
N PHE A 23 -0.38 -1.32 11.52
CA PHE A 23 -1.32 -0.31 11.01
C PHE A 23 -0.53 0.85 10.38
N ALA A 24 -0.77 1.13 9.10
CA ALA A 24 -0.08 2.18 8.37
C ALA A 24 -0.84 3.52 8.48
N VAL A 25 -0.29 4.49 9.22
CA VAL A 25 -0.83 5.86 9.29
C VAL A 25 -0.34 6.66 8.08
N ILE A 26 -1.01 6.52 6.95
CA ILE A 26 -0.57 7.07 5.66
C ILE A 26 -1.60 7.99 5.00
N ARG A 27 -1.10 8.96 4.22
CA ARG A 27 -1.87 9.84 3.34
C ARG A 27 -1.06 10.19 2.08
N PRO A 28 -1.69 10.54 0.94
CA PRO A 28 -3.14 10.50 0.65
C PRO A 28 -3.71 9.05 0.59
N PRO A 29 -5.04 8.86 0.54
CA PRO A 29 -5.64 7.53 0.33
C PRO A 29 -5.29 6.95 -1.05
N GLY A 30 -5.66 5.69 -1.29
CA GLY A 30 -5.33 4.99 -2.53
C GLY A 30 -6.43 4.18 -3.21
N HIS A 31 -7.49 3.79 -2.52
CA HIS A 31 -8.42 2.76 -3.02
C HIS A 31 -9.27 3.12 -4.25
N HIS A 32 -9.34 4.40 -4.63
CA HIS A 32 -10.04 4.87 -5.84
C HIS A 32 -9.12 5.10 -7.03
N ALA A 33 -7.80 4.98 -6.88
CA ALA A 33 -6.87 5.15 -7.98
C ALA A 33 -6.97 3.92 -8.91
N GLU A 34 -7.37 4.16 -10.15
CA GLU A 34 -7.39 3.16 -11.23
C GLU A 34 -5.99 3.05 -11.86
N GLU A 35 -5.83 2.15 -12.83
CA GLU A 35 -4.55 1.95 -13.53
C GLU A 35 -4.04 3.23 -14.22
N SER A 36 -4.93 3.98 -14.86
CA SER A 36 -4.61 5.17 -15.65
C SER A 36 -5.40 6.42 -15.25
N ALA A 37 -6.03 6.43 -14.07
CA ALA A 37 -6.81 7.57 -13.58
C ALA A 37 -6.69 7.79 -12.07
N ALA A 38 -6.49 9.05 -11.67
CA ALA A 38 -6.53 9.49 -10.28
C ALA A 38 -7.87 10.16 -9.97
N MET A 39 -8.49 9.80 -8.83
CA MET A 39 -9.77 10.37 -8.40
C MET A 39 -9.97 10.19 -6.89
N GLY A 40 -10.91 10.94 -6.28
CA GLY A 40 -11.23 10.80 -4.86
C GLY A 40 -10.02 10.96 -3.93
N PHE A 41 -9.13 11.91 -4.23
CA PHE A 41 -7.82 12.13 -3.58
C PHE A 41 -6.82 10.96 -3.68
N CYS A 42 -7.15 9.92 -4.43
CA CYS A 42 -6.31 8.75 -4.63
C CYS A 42 -5.48 8.88 -5.90
N PHE A 43 -4.16 8.77 -5.76
CA PHE A 43 -3.21 8.84 -6.88
C PHE A 43 -2.55 7.48 -7.18
N PHE A 44 -2.35 6.66 -6.15
CA PHE A 44 -1.81 5.30 -6.27
C PHE A 44 -2.55 4.40 -5.30
N ASN A 45 -2.93 3.21 -5.74
CA ASN A 45 -3.59 2.24 -4.87
C ASN A 45 -2.58 1.47 -4.03
N SER A 46 -2.23 2.03 -2.86
CA SER A 46 -1.23 1.45 -1.94
C SER A 46 -1.50 -0.02 -1.61
N VAL A 47 -2.77 -0.38 -1.36
CA VAL A 47 -3.16 -1.76 -1.00
C VAL A 47 -2.98 -2.69 -2.20
N ALA A 48 -3.49 -2.31 -3.38
CA ALA A 48 -3.35 -3.13 -4.58
C ALA A 48 -1.89 -3.33 -4.99
N ILE A 49 -1.06 -2.29 -4.91
CA ILE A 49 0.39 -2.38 -5.20
C ILE A 49 1.08 -3.32 -4.21
N SER A 50 0.80 -3.18 -2.91
CA SER A 50 1.40 -4.05 -1.88
C SER A 50 0.99 -5.51 -2.08
N ALA A 51 -0.30 -5.77 -2.37
CA ALA A 51 -0.79 -7.11 -2.68
C ALA A 51 -0.11 -7.69 -3.92
N LYS A 52 0.10 -6.89 -4.98
CA LYS A 52 0.77 -7.35 -6.20
C LYS A 52 2.23 -7.71 -5.95
N LEU A 53 2.95 -6.94 -5.15
CA LEU A 53 4.34 -7.21 -4.80
C LEU A 53 4.49 -8.46 -3.92
N LEU A 54 3.53 -8.78 -3.07
CA LEU A 54 3.54 -10.02 -2.26
C LEU A 54 3.24 -11.29 -3.08
N GLN A 55 2.63 -11.16 -4.26
CA GLN A 55 2.32 -12.28 -5.16
C GLN A 55 3.46 -12.59 -6.15
N GLN A 56 4.39 -11.64 -6.35
CA GLN A 56 5.54 -11.78 -7.24
C GLN A 56 6.68 -12.51 -6.54
#